data_AF-A0A535N008-F1
#
_entry.id   AF-A0A535N008-F1
#
_cell.length_a   1.000
_cell.length_b   1.000
_cell.length_c   1.000
_cell.angle_alpha   90.00
_cell.angle_beta   90.00
_cell.angle_gamma   90.00
#
_symmetry.space_group_name_H-M   'P 1'
#
loop_
_entity.id
_entity.type
_entity.pdbx_description
1 polymer ?
#
loop_
_entity_poly.entity_id
_entity_poly.type
_entity_poly.pdbx_seq_one_letter_code
_entity_poly.pdbx_strand_id
1 'polypeptide(L)'
;MAVRSAVKDPVAVYHQLLDDGGLSADCMEALREGQRRNRLMFGDRPVSMTLRPQLIGAARYRAAVEASESIYAALGRLEQVLLHDERLRAELDLDPEEERLALIEPGGASSSPSARIDGFFTDQLRFVEYNAESPAGMAYGDTLTAVFERLPVMRAFRKRFRIRSLPTRARQLGAMLRGFRSWGKERTPVIAIVDWTGLPTTAEFELFRDYFESRGVKAVICEPRALEFRHGRLQAGGVPVNLVYRRVLTSELLLLRDERLRAELDLDPEEERLALIEPGGASSSPSARIDGFFTDQLRFVEYNAESPAGMAYGDTLTAVFERLPVMRAFRKRFRIRSLPTRARQLGAMLRGFRSWGKERTPVIAIVDWTGLPTTAEFELFRDYFESRGVKAVICEPRALEFRHGRLQAGGVPVNLVYRRVLTSELLARRDEGRALVEAYVAGAVCVVNTFRAKLLHKKMSLALLSDDRYAPLYTAGQRAAIARHVPWTRKVRQGTTTRGSERIEDLAAYIAEHRADLVLKPNDEYGGKGVVLGWTSSQADWERALAAALAQSSVVQEKVPIPRETFPIMLDGLRFLELAVDMDPYLFDGRASGCLTRLSSSALLNVTAGAGSVAPAYVVEGAA
;
A
#
# COMPACT_ATOMS: atom_id res chain seq x y z
N MET A 1 39.08 0.89 56.80
CA MET A 1 37.92 0.17 56.22
C MET A 1 37.81 0.53 54.75
N ALA A 2 38.22 -0.40 53.88
CA ALA A 2 38.52 -0.18 52.47
C ALA A 2 37.32 0.27 51.63
N VAL A 3 37.63 1.21 50.72
CA VAL A 3 36.82 1.73 49.62
C VAL A 3 36.30 0.57 48.76
N ARG A 4 35.01 0.25 48.84
CA ARG A 4 34.32 -0.55 47.83
C ARG A 4 34.20 0.32 46.57
N SER A 5 35.01 0.03 45.57
CA SER A 5 34.98 0.72 44.27
C SER A 5 33.57 0.70 43.69
N ALA A 6 33.01 1.87 43.38
CA ALA A 6 31.74 1.98 42.69
C ALA A 6 31.84 1.23 41.35
N VAL A 7 30.98 0.22 41.13
CA VAL A 7 30.87 -0.46 39.83
C VAL A 7 30.44 0.61 38.82
N LYS A 8 31.35 1.00 37.92
CA LYS A 8 31.08 1.98 36.87
C LYS A 8 29.88 1.52 36.04
N ASP A 9 28.99 2.45 35.70
CA ASP A 9 27.85 2.21 34.81
C ASP A 9 28.30 1.47 33.54
N PRO A 10 27.81 0.25 33.27
CA PRO A 10 28.22 -0.53 32.10
C PRO A 10 28.02 0.20 30.78
N VAL A 11 27.01 1.08 30.67
CA VAL A 11 26.77 1.87 29.46
C VAL A 11 27.87 2.91 29.28
N ALA A 12 28.18 3.68 30.33
CA ALA A 12 29.28 4.64 30.31
C ALA A 12 30.62 3.96 29.97
N VAL A 13 30.90 2.78 30.51
CA VAL A 13 32.13 2.04 30.18
C VAL A 13 32.15 1.56 28.73
N TYR A 14 31.00 1.14 28.18
CA TYR A 14 30.91 0.75 26.77
C TYR A 14 31.19 1.94 25.84
N HIS A 15 30.65 3.12 26.16
CA HIS A 15 30.92 4.34 25.40
C HIS A 15 32.39 4.75 25.48
N GLN A 16 33.00 4.71 26.67
CA GLN A 16 34.43 4.98 26.83
C GLN A 16 35.30 4.06 25.96
N LEU A 17 34.93 2.78 25.80
CA LEU A 17 35.65 1.86 24.92
C LEU A 17 35.52 2.18 23.42
N LEU A 18 34.49 2.95 23.02
CA LEU A 18 34.35 3.44 21.65
C LEU A 18 35.14 4.73 21.43
N ASP A 19 35.29 5.55 22.47
CA ASP A 19 36.00 6.83 22.45
C ASP A 19 37.53 6.65 22.53
N ASP A 20 38.00 5.68 23.31
CA ASP A 20 39.44 5.36 23.43
C ASP A 20 39.96 4.60 22.20
N GLY A 21 40.60 5.31 21.26
CA GLY A 21 41.60 4.71 20.38
C GLY A 21 41.13 4.15 19.03
N GLY A 22 40.20 4.82 18.33
CA GLY A 22 39.90 4.53 16.92
C GLY A 22 39.06 3.27 16.65
N LEU A 23 38.70 2.52 17.70
CA LEU A 23 37.87 1.31 17.65
C LEU A 23 36.51 1.52 16.98
N SER A 24 35.95 2.73 17.01
CA SER A 24 34.65 3.04 16.42
C SER A 24 34.63 2.83 14.90
N ALA A 25 35.68 3.22 14.18
CA ALA A 25 35.79 3.03 12.73
C ALA A 25 35.82 1.53 12.36
N ASP A 26 36.68 0.76 13.04
CA ASP A 26 36.78 -0.69 12.84
C ASP A 26 35.47 -1.42 13.17
N CYS A 27 34.78 -0.99 14.24
CA CYS A 27 33.49 -1.56 14.60
C CYS A 27 32.39 -1.19 13.59
N MET A 28 32.40 0.02 13.03
CA MET A 28 31.47 0.42 11.96
C MET A 28 31.66 -0.41 10.71
N GLU A 29 32.90 -0.62 10.28
CA GLU A 29 33.22 -1.44 9.10
C GLU A 29 32.81 -2.89 9.34
N ALA A 30 33.18 -3.46 10.49
CA ALA A 30 32.82 -4.83 10.86
C ALA A 30 31.30 -5.04 10.98
N LEU A 31 30.56 -4.04 11.50
CA LEU A 31 29.10 -4.10 11.58
C LEU A 31 28.46 -4.05 10.19
N ARG A 32 28.91 -3.15 9.31
CA ARG A 32 28.42 -3.06 7.94
C ARG A 32 28.65 -4.36 7.18
N GLU A 33 29.86 -4.88 7.25
CA GLU A 33 30.23 -6.10 6.55
C GLU A 33 29.53 -7.33 7.13
N GLY A 34 29.45 -7.42 8.46
CA GLY A 34 28.70 -8.46 9.15
C GLY A 34 27.23 -8.49 8.75
N GLN A 35 26.59 -7.33 8.60
CA GLN A 35 25.20 -7.27 8.17
C GLN A 35 25.00 -7.71 6.72
N ARG A 36 25.85 -7.24 5.79
CA ARG A 36 25.79 -7.67 4.38
C ARG A 36 25.97 -9.17 4.25
N ARG A 37 27.02 -9.74 4.88
CA ARG A 37 27.33 -11.18 4.82
C ARG A 37 26.21 -12.06 5.36
N ASN A 38 25.45 -11.58 6.34
CA ASN A 38 24.43 -12.36 7.03
C ASN A 38 22.99 -12.03 6.60
N ARG A 39 22.80 -11.36 5.45
CA ARG A 39 21.47 -10.96 4.93
C ARG A 39 20.64 -10.14 5.94
N LEU A 40 21.30 -9.33 6.76
CA LEU A 40 20.65 -8.42 7.73
C LEU A 40 20.27 -7.10 7.04
N MET A 41 19.36 -7.19 6.07
CA MET A 41 18.91 -6.06 5.25
C MET A 41 17.38 -5.95 5.26
N PHE A 42 16.86 -4.72 5.32
CA PHE A 42 15.45 -4.40 5.14
C PHE A 42 15.28 -3.63 3.81
N GLY A 43 14.97 -4.36 2.74
CA GLY A 43 15.20 -3.87 1.37
C GLY A 43 16.69 -3.62 1.16
N ASP A 44 17.07 -2.42 0.70
CA ASP A 44 18.48 -2.05 0.47
C ASP A 44 19.18 -1.46 1.71
N ARG A 45 18.49 -1.37 2.86
CA ARG A 45 19.02 -0.73 4.08
C ARG A 45 19.50 -1.76 5.11
N PRO A 46 20.65 -1.56 5.79
CA PRO A 46 21.07 -2.43 6.88
C PRO A 46 20.09 -2.35 8.06
N VAL A 47 19.92 -3.46 8.79
CA VAL A 47 18.98 -3.56 9.91
C VAL A 47 19.39 -2.69 11.11
N SER A 48 20.68 -2.47 11.34
CA SER A 48 21.22 -1.73 12.48
C SER A 48 22.33 -0.77 12.08
N MET A 49 22.32 0.40 12.72
CA MET A 49 23.32 1.47 12.52
C MET A 49 24.03 1.86 13.83
N THR A 50 23.75 1.16 14.94
CA THR A 50 24.34 1.46 16.26
C THR A 50 25.52 0.52 16.55
N LEU A 51 26.56 1.03 17.20
CA LEU A 51 27.70 0.23 17.68
C LEU A 51 27.52 -0.30 19.09
N ARG A 52 26.52 0.19 19.83
CA ARG A 52 26.18 -0.31 21.16
C ARG A 52 24.89 -1.15 21.08
N PRO A 53 24.92 -2.43 21.50
CA PRO A 53 23.70 -3.20 21.69
C PRO A 53 22.97 -2.74 22.94
N GLN A 54 21.69 -3.06 23.05
CA GLN A 54 20.95 -2.73 24.26
C GLN A 54 21.46 -3.59 25.44
N LEU A 55 21.89 -2.91 26.50
CA LEU A 55 22.34 -3.53 27.75
C LEU A 55 21.22 -3.41 28.80
N ILE A 56 20.82 -4.53 29.39
CA ILE A 56 19.79 -4.58 30.44
C ILE A 56 20.34 -5.30 31.67
N GLY A 57 20.15 -4.70 32.84
CA GLY A 57 20.55 -5.32 34.12
C GLY A 57 19.66 -6.52 34.46
N ALA A 58 20.22 -7.51 35.18
CA ALA A 58 19.52 -8.75 35.50
C ALA A 58 18.20 -8.54 36.27
N ALA A 59 18.16 -7.57 37.19
CA ALA A 59 16.93 -7.24 37.93
C ALA A 59 15.85 -6.66 37.02
N ARG A 60 16.21 -5.72 36.14
CA ARG A 60 15.28 -5.13 35.16
C ARG A 60 14.79 -6.15 34.14
N TYR A 61 15.65 -7.07 33.72
CA TYR A 61 15.26 -8.18 32.85
C TYR A 61 14.29 -9.15 33.55
N ARG A 62 14.54 -9.53 34.81
CA ARG A 62 13.61 -10.38 35.58
C ARG A 62 12.24 -9.70 35.74
N ALA A 63 12.21 -8.42 36.09
CA ALA A 63 10.97 -7.67 36.18
C ALA A 63 10.20 -7.64 34.84
N ALA A 64 10.91 -7.51 33.71
CA ALA A 64 10.30 -7.60 32.38
C ALA A 64 9.66 -8.96 32.13
N VAL A 65 10.37 -10.04 32.48
CA VAL A 65 9.92 -11.42 32.30
C VAL A 65 8.69 -11.69 33.17
N GLU A 66 8.76 -11.41 34.47
CA GLU A 66 7.66 -11.64 35.43
C GLU A 66 6.39 -10.87 35.01
N ALA A 67 6.53 -9.61 34.60
CA ALA A 67 5.42 -8.80 34.11
C ALA A 67 4.84 -9.36 32.80
N SER A 68 5.69 -9.75 31.85
CA SER A 68 5.24 -10.29 30.55
C SER A 68 4.52 -11.62 30.72
N GLU A 69 5.03 -12.51 31.58
CA GLU A 69 4.42 -13.80 31.90
C GLU A 69 3.05 -13.62 32.58
N SER A 70 2.95 -12.65 33.51
CA SER A 70 1.69 -12.32 34.19
C SER A 70 0.62 -11.80 33.23
N ILE A 71 0.98 -10.87 32.34
CA ILE A 71 0.06 -10.31 31.34
C ILE A 71 -0.35 -11.38 30.32
N TYR A 72 0.61 -12.19 29.83
CA TYR A 72 0.30 -13.30 28.93
C TYR A 72 -0.67 -14.30 29.57
N ALA A 73 -0.48 -14.64 30.85
CA ALA A 73 -1.41 -15.51 31.58
C ALA A 73 -2.80 -14.88 31.75
N ALA A 74 -2.87 -13.57 32.01
CA ALA A 74 -4.15 -12.85 32.11
C ALA A 74 -4.90 -12.83 30.77
N LEU A 75 -4.19 -12.60 29.66
CA LEU A 75 -4.74 -12.67 28.30
C LEU A 75 -5.22 -14.09 27.96
N GLY A 76 -4.48 -15.12 28.35
CA GLY A 76 -4.90 -16.51 28.20
C GLY A 76 -6.18 -16.83 28.99
N ARG A 77 -6.36 -16.26 30.19
CA ARG A 77 -7.62 -16.39 30.93
C ARG A 77 -8.78 -15.66 30.23
N LEU A 78 -8.53 -14.45 29.73
CA LEU A 78 -9.54 -13.68 28.98
C LEU A 78 -9.99 -14.45 27.73
N GLU A 79 -9.07 -15.02 26.98
CA GLU A 79 -9.35 -15.90 25.83
C GLU A 79 -10.31 -17.04 26.20
N GLN A 80 -10.07 -17.75 27.31
CA GLN A 80 -10.95 -18.86 27.71
C GLN A 80 -12.38 -18.40 28.00
N VAL A 81 -12.57 -17.19 28.54
CA VAL A 81 -13.90 -16.61 28.75
C VAL A 81 -14.52 -16.20 27.42
N LEU A 82 -13.75 -15.53 26.56
CA LEU A 82 -14.17 -15.12 25.22
C LEU A 82 -14.66 -16.31 24.40
N LEU A 83 -14.04 -17.49 24.47
CA LEU A 83 -14.52 -18.67 23.71
C LEU A 83 -15.96 -19.09 24.05
N HIS A 84 -16.50 -18.69 25.20
CA HIS A 84 -17.82 -19.13 25.69
C HIS A 84 -18.84 -17.99 25.86
N ASP A 85 -18.41 -16.72 25.78
CA ASP A 85 -19.27 -15.55 25.98
C ASP A 85 -19.37 -14.72 24.68
N GLU A 86 -20.49 -14.85 23.97
CA GLU A 86 -20.77 -14.11 22.74
C GLU A 86 -20.83 -12.61 22.96
N ARG A 87 -21.35 -12.14 24.11
CA ARG A 87 -21.44 -10.71 24.40
C ARG A 87 -20.04 -10.13 24.59
N LEU A 88 -19.17 -10.84 25.30
CA LEU A 88 -17.79 -10.40 25.48
C LEU A 88 -16.99 -10.47 24.17
N ARG A 89 -17.25 -11.46 23.30
CA ARG A 89 -16.65 -11.50 21.96
C ARG A 89 -17.10 -10.36 21.07
N ALA A 90 -18.36 -9.93 21.17
CA ALA A 90 -18.86 -8.79 20.40
C ALA A 90 -18.08 -7.50 20.70
N GLU A 91 -17.52 -7.35 21.92
CA GLU A 91 -16.65 -6.22 22.28
C GLU A 91 -15.30 -6.22 21.53
N LEU A 92 -14.89 -7.36 20.95
CA LEU A 92 -13.68 -7.46 20.14
C LEU A 92 -13.88 -6.99 18.70
N ASP A 93 -15.13 -6.82 18.25
CA ASP A 93 -15.48 -6.34 16.91
C ASP A 93 -14.82 -7.15 15.78
N LEU A 94 -14.81 -8.48 15.92
CA LEU A 94 -14.27 -9.40 14.91
C LEU A 94 -15.20 -9.48 13.69
N ASP A 95 -14.64 -9.62 12.49
CA ASP A 95 -15.43 -10.01 11.32
C ASP A 95 -16.08 -11.39 11.54
N PRO A 96 -17.30 -11.67 11.03
CA PRO A 96 -17.96 -12.96 11.24
C PRO A 96 -17.13 -14.17 10.84
N GLU A 97 -16.31 -14.07 9.79
CA GLU A 97 -15.42 -15.14 9.37
C GLU A 97 -14.18 -15.24 10.28
N GLU A 98 -13.68 -14.12 10.79
CA GLU A 98 -12.62 -14.11 11.82
C GLU A 98 -13.10 -14.77 13.11
N GLU A 99 -14.31 -14.45 13.59
CA GLU A 99 -14.93 -15.10 14.75
C GLU A 99 -15.13 -16.59 14.49
N ARG A 100 -15.68 -16.95 13.32
CA ARG A 100 -15.87 -18.36 12.93
C ARG A 100 -14.56 -19.13 12.96
N LEU A 101 -13.46 -18.54 12.47
CA LEU A 101 -12.13 -19.17 12.49
C LEU A 101 -11.54 -19.23 13.90
N ALA A 102 -11.70 -18.18 14.71
CA ALA A 102 -11.18 -18.12 16.08
C ALA A 102 -11.83 -19.15 17.02
N LEU A 103 -13.08 -19.54 16.76
CA LEU A 103 -13.80 -20.56 17.53
C LEU A 103 -13.46 -22.01 17.13
N ILE A 104 -12.65 -22.21 16.09
CA ILE A 104 -12.20 -23.56 15.69
C ILE A 104 -11.13 -24.03 16.68
N GLU A 105 -11.39 -25.15 17.36
CA GLU A 105 -10.41 -25.79 18.25
C GLU A 105 -9.18 -26.28 17.45
N PRO A 106 -7.99 -25.66 17.66
CA PRO A 106 -6.80 -25.97 16.87
C PRO A 106 -6.13 -27.30 17.27
N GLY A 107 -6.57 -27.94 18.36
CA GLY A 107 -6.02 -29.21 18.85
C GLY A 107 -4.65 -29.05 19.52
N GLY A 108 -4.34 -27.86 20.03
CA GLY A 108 -3.10 -27.52 20.72
C GLY A 108 -3.36 -26.88 22.09
N ALA A 109 -2.33 -26.82 22.93
CA ALA A 109 -2.48 -26.31 24.31
C ALA A 109 -2.60 -24.77 24.42
N SER A 110 -2.46 -24.03 23.31
CA SER A 110 -2.50 -22.57 23.28
C SER A 110 -2.72 -22.09 21.84
N SER A 111 -3.55 -21.06 21.67
CA SER A 111 -3.83 -20.44 20.37
C SER A 111 -2.68 -19.55 19.87
N SER A 112 -1.85 -19.02 20.78
CA SER A 112 -0.72 -18.16 20.46
C SER A 112 0.55 -18.59 21.19
N PRO A 113 1.14 -19.77 20.86
CA PRO A 113 2.28 -20.35 21.57
C PRO A 113 3.57 -19.52 21.50
N SER A 114 3.57 -18.46 20.69
CA SER A 114 4.59 -17.42 20.64
C SER A 114 3.92 -16.07 20.38
N ALA A 115 4.25 -15.06 21.17
CA ALA A 115 3.71 -13.70 21.04
C ALA A 115 4.78 -12.66 21.43
N ARG A 116 4.57 -11.41 21.05
CA ARG A 116 5.42 -10.27 21.46
C ARG A 116 4.58 -9.20 22.15
N ILE A 117 4.95 -8.86 23.38
CA ILE A 117 4.34 -7.74 24.11
C ILE A 117 5.32 -6.57 24.04
N ASP A 118 4.93 -5.50 23.35
CA ASP A 118 5.76 -4.31 23.20
C ASP A 118 5.47 -3.34 24.34
N GLY A 119 6.53 -2.76 24.90
CA GLY A 119 6.44 -1.91 26.07
C GLY A 119 7.67 -1.06 26.32
N PHE A 120 7.50 -0.06 27.17
CA PHE A 120 8.53 0.91 27.53
C PHE A 120 8.78 0.89 29.03
N PHE A 121 10.03 1.11 29.39
CA PHE A 121 10.42 1.35 30.78
C PHE A 121 10.52 2.85 31.00
N THR A 122 9.60 3.39 31.81
CA THR A 122 9.68 4.74 32.39
C THR A 122 10.16 4.60 33.85
N ASP A 123 9.48 5.23 34.80
CA ASP A 123 9.46 4.86 36.22
C ASP A 123 8.98 3.42 36.46
N GLN A 124 8.08 2.91 35.61
CA GLN A 124 7.55 1.55 35.64
C GLN A 124 7.53 0.94 34.23
N LEU A 125 7.37 -0.38 34.13
CA LEU A 125 7.16 -1.05 32.84
C LEU A 125 5.70 -0.86 32.41
N ARG A 126 5.49 -0.30 31.22
CA ARG A 126 4.17 -0.11 30.60
C ARG A 126 4.12 -0.83 29.25
N PHE A 127 3.14 -1.69 29.06
CA PHE A 127 2.87 -2.34 27.78
C PHE A 127 1.91 -1.50 26.95
N VAL A 128 2.11 -1.47 25.63
CA VAL A 128 1.31 -0.69 24.69
C VAL A 128 0.69 -1.53 23.58
N GLU A 129 1.26 -2.70 23.28
CA GLU A 129 0.83 -3.52 22.15
C GLU A 129 1.06 -5.00 22.41
N TYR A 130 0.09 -5.83 22.03
CA TYR A 130 0.16 -7.29 22.10
C TYR A 130 0.08 -7.89 20.70
N ASN A 131 1.20 -8.46 20.23
CA ASN A 131 1.32 -9.09 18.93
C ASN A 131 1.22 -10.61 19.11
N ALA A 132 0.00 -11.13 19.07
CA ALA A 132 -0.27 -12.58 19.08
C ALA A 132 -0.13 -13.20 17.68
N GLU A 133 -0.33 -12.41 16.63
CA GLU A 133 -0.19 -12.87 15.24
C GLU A 133 1.21 -12.54 14.70
N SER A 134 2.03 -13.57 14.47
CA SER A 134 3.22 -13.49 13.61
C SER A 134 4.29 -12.44 13.98
N PRO A 135 4.82 -12.40 15.22
CA PRO A 135 5.81 -11.41 15.61
C PRO A 135 7.10 -11.50 14.77
N ALA A 136 7.53 -10.37 14.22
CA ALA A 136 8.74 -10.24 13.41
C ALA A 136 9.98 -9.86 14.26
N GLY A 137 11.18 -10.08 13.70
CA GLY A 137 12.46 -9.59 14.21
C GLY A 137 13.32 -10.61 14.95
N MET A 138 12.80 -11.80 15.25
CA MET A 138 13.52 -12.84 15.99
C MET A 138 14.77 -13.34 15.28
N ALA A 139 14.67 -13.66 13.98
CA ALA A 139 15.82 -14.20 13.25
C ALA A 139 16.88 -13.13 12.96
N TYR A 140 16.43 -11.89 12.72
CA TYR A 140 17.34 -10.75 12.64
C TYR A 140 18.03 -10.48 13.98
N GLY A 141 17.32 -10.51 15.11
CA GLY A 141 17.87 -10.26 16.43
C GLY A 141 18.99 -11.25 16.81
N ASP A 142 18.76 -12.55 16.59
CA ASP A 142 19.76 -13.59 16.87
C ASP A 142 21.01 -13.43 15.97
N THR A 143 20.79 -13.17 14.68
CA THR A 143 21.87 -13.04 13.69
C THR A 143 22.68 -11.75 13.94
N LEU A 144 22.00 -10.66 14.25
CA LEU A 144 22.62 -9.39 14.61
C LEU A 144 23.40 -9.51 15.91
N THR A 145 22.88 -10.23 16.91
CA THR A 145 23.62 -10.54 18.14
C THR A 145 24.95 -11.22 17.80
N ALA A 146 24.96 -12.24 16.94
CA ALA A 146 26.20 -12.90 16.52
C ALA A 146 27.20 -11.95 15.84
N VAL A 147 26.72 -10.91 15.12
CA VAL A 147 27.58 -9.85 14.57
C VAL A 147 28.15 -8.96 15.69
N PHE A 148 27.30 -8.48 16.62
CA PHE A 148 27.74 -7.67 17.76
C PHE A 148 28.77 -8.39 18.64
N GLU A 149 28.62 -9.69 18.85
CA GLU A 149 29.54 -10.50 19.65
C GLU A 149 30.96 -10.54 19.08
N ARG A 150 31.12 -10.32 17.77
CA ARG A 150 32.40 -10.30 17.06
C ARG A 150 33.02 -8.90 17.00
N LEU A 151 32.27 -7.84 17.32
CA LEU A 151 32.79 -6.48 17.27
C LEU A 151 33.97 -6.31 18.24
N PRO A 152 35.05 -5.62 17.84
CA PRO A 152 36.21 -5.35 18.70
C PRO A 152 35.84 -4.74 20.06
N VAL A 153 34.93 -3.75 20.08
CA VAL A 153 34.43 -3.12 21.31
C VAL A 153 33.74 -4.13 22.25
N MET A 154 32.96 -5.07 21.71
CA MET A 154 32.27 -6.09 22.52
C MET A 154 33.26 -7.08 23.12
N ARG A 155 34.32 -7.45 22.38
CA ARG A 155 35.41 -8.29 22.90
C ARG A 155 36.15 -7.60 24.04
N ALA A 156 36.40 -6.30 23.93
CA ALA A 156 37.03 -5.52 25.01
C ALA A 156 36.10 -5.41 26.23
N PHE A 157 34.81 -5.13 26.00
CA PHE A 157 33.81 -5.00 27.05
C PHE A 157 33.62 -6.30 27.86
N ARG A 158 33.66 -7.46 27.19
CA ARG A 158 33.58 -8.80 27.84
C ARG A 158 34.73 -9.14 28.78
N LYS A 159 35.88 -8.46 28.66
CA LYS A 159 36.98 -8.61 29.62
C LYS A 159 36.62 -8.04 31.00
N ARG A 160 35.65 -7.12 31.05
CA ARG A 160 35.24 -6.38 32.26
C ARG A 160 33.86 -6.80 32.78
N PHE A 161 32.97 -7.21 31.89
CA PHE A 161 31.58 -7.54 32.23
C PHE A 161 31.18 -8.94 31.74
N ARG A 162 30.42 -9.66 32.58
CA ARG A 162 29.74 -10.89 32.18
C ARG A 162 28.46 -10.54 31.42
N ILE A 163 28.30 -11.10 30.23
CA ILE A 163 27.18 -10.82 29.33
C ILE A 163 26.57 -12.15 28.90
N ARG A 164 25.24 -12.18 28.79
CA ARG A 164 24.49 -13.31 28.24
C ARG A 164 23.61 -12.79 27.10
N SER A 165 23.69 -13.44 25.93
CA SER A 165 22.75 -13.21 24.84
C SER A 165 21.43 -13.93 25.09
N LEU A 166 20.35 -13.47 24.46
CA LEU A 166 19.00 -13.99 24.63
C LEU A 166 18.49 -14.52 23.28
N PRO A 167 18.93 -15.71 22.83
CA PRO A 167 18.54 -16.23 21.53
C PRO A 167 17.05 -16.62 21.49
N THR A 168 16.37 -16.25 20.41
CA THR A 168 14.91 -16.36 20.25
C THR A 168 14.50 -17.42 19.25
N ARG A 169 15.24 -17.65 18.15
CA ARG A 169 14.87 -18.65 17.11
C ARG A 169 14.74 -20.07 17.66
N ALA A 170 15.63 -20.44 18.58
CA ALA A 170 15.56 -21.75 19.25
C ALA A 170 14.28 -21.90 20.08
N ARG A 171 13.86 -20.83 20.77
CA ARG A 171 12.62 -20.79 21.55
C ARG A 171 11.40 -20.85 20.65
N GLN A 172 11.41 -20.12 19.52
CA GLN A 172 10.37 -20.15 18.50
C GLN A 172 10.18 -21.55 17.91
N LEU A 173 11.26 -22.18 17.42
CA LEU A 173 11.19 -23.55 16.90
C LEU A 173 10.69 -24.52 17.99
N GLY A 174 11.18 -24.38 19.23
CA GLY A 174 10.70 -25.18 20.35
C GLY A 174 9.21 -25.02 20.63
N ALA A 175 8.66 -23.81 20.52
CA ALA A 175 7.23 -23.53 20.67
C ALA A 175 6.41 -24.19 19.57
N MET A 176 6.82 -24.04 18.31
CA MET A 176 6.16 -24.66 17.16
C MET A 176 6.16 -26.19 17.26
N LEU A 177 7.30 -26.78 17.63
CA LEU A 177 7.42 -28.24 17.80
C LEU A 177 6.63 -28.77 19.00
N ARG A 178 6.46 -27.98 20.07
CA ARG A 178 5.54 -28.34 21.17
C ARG A 178 4.10 -28.34 20.69
N GLY A 179 3.67 -27.29 19.98
CA GLY A 179 2.33 -27.22 19.39
C GLY A 179 2.05 -28.40 18.45
N PHE A 180 3.00 -28.74 17.57
CA PHE A 180 2.89 -29.90 16.69
C PHE A 180 2.76 -31.23 17.44
N ARG A 181 3.55 -31.43 18.51
CA ARG A 181 3.44 -32.63 19.34
C ARG A 181 2.11 -32.71 20.10
N SER A 182 1.59 -31.58 20.57
CA SER A 182 0.27 -31.51 21.20
C SER A 182 -0.85 -31.87 20.22
N TRP A 183 -0.73 -31.43 18.96
CA TRP A 183 -1.65 -31.80 17.89
C TRP A 183 -1.63 -33.30 17.57
N GLY A 184 -0.46 -33.93 17.61
CA GLY A 184 -0.32 -35.39 17.76
C GLY A 184 -0.76 -36.27 16.57
N LYS A 185 -1.13 -35.68 15.42
CA LYS A 185 -1.57 -36.44 14.24
C LYS A 185 -0.42 -37.04 13.42
N GLU A 186 0.77 -36.46 13.50
CA GLU A 186 1.95 -36.90 12.76
C GLU A 186 3.23 -36.86 13.62
N ARG A 187 4.25 -37.64 13.22
CA ARG A 187 5.52 -37.75 13.97
C ARG A 187 6.60 -36.79 13.51
N THR A 188 6.65 -36.47 12.22
CA THR A 188 7.75 -35.71 11.61
C THR A 188 7.22 -34.39 11.06
N PRO A 189 7.64 -33.24 11.63
CA PRO A 189 7.18 -31.94 11.16
C PRO A 189 7.87 -31.53 9.86
N VAL A 190 7.09 -30.99 8.93
CA VAL A 190 7.53 -30.27 7.74
C VAL A 190 6.84 -28.91 7.76
N ILE A 191 7.65 -27.86 7.90
CA ILE A 191 7.19 -26.49 8.13
C ILE A 191 6.92 -25.79 6.79
N ALA A 192 5.74 -25.17 6.64
CA ALA A 192 5.51 -24.12 5.67
C ALA A 192 5.64 -22.75 6.34
N ILE A 193 6.58 -21.91 5.91
CA ILE A 193 6.65 -20.49 6.28
C ILE A 193 5.82 -19.72 5.26
N VAL A 194 4.67 -19.19 5.69
CA VAL A 194 3.62 -18.72 4.77
C VAL A 194 3.46 -17.21 4.86
N ASP A 195 3.84 -16.50 3.79
CA ASP A 195 3.66 -15.05 3.64
C ASP A 195 3.60 -14.62 2.16
N TRP A 196 3.19 -13.38 1.88
CA TRP A 196 3.15 -12.84 0.52
C TRP A 196 4.55 -12.66 -0.08
N THR A 197 4.64 -12.79 -1.40
CA THR A 197 5.88 -12.57 -2.15
C THR A 197 6.21 -11.08 -2.27
N GLY A 198 7.50 -10.75 -2.33
CA GLY A 198 7.98 -9.36 -2.54
C GLY A 198 7.99 -8.46 -1.28
N LEU A 199 7.69 -9.01 -0.10
CA LEU A 199 7.74 -8.26 1.15
C LEU A 199 9.18 -7.96 1.60
N PRO A 200 9.46 -6.79 2.22
CA PRO A 200 10.80 -6.46 2.75
C PRO A 200 11.36 -7.46 3.78
N THR A 201 10.50 -8.31 4.35
CA THR A 201 10.80 -9.32 5.38
C THR A 201 11.29 -10.65 4.81
N THR A 202 11.33 -10.85 3.48
CA THR A 202 11.72 -12.13 2.85
C THR A 202 13.04 -12.68 3.38
N ALA A 203 14.05 -11.83 3.61
CA ALA A 203 15.34 -12.27 4.15
C ALA A 203 15.22 -12.91 5.55
N GLU A 204 14.26 -12.49 6.38
CA GLU A 204 14.00 -13.11 7.68
C GLU A 204 13.50 -14.55 7.53
N PHE A 205 12.66 -14.82 6.52
CA PHE A 205 12.09 -16.15 6.29
C PHE A 205 13.15 -17.14 5.84
N GLU A 206 14.09 -16.70 5.01
CA GLU A 206 15.26 -17.50 4.65
C GLU A 206 16.11 -17.82 5.87
N LEU A 207 16.35 -16.85 6.76
CA LEU A 207 17.09 -17.07 8.01
C LEU A 207 16.39 -18.07 8.95
N PHE A 208 15.06 -18.12 8.94
CA PHE A 208 14.29 -19.12 9.68
C PHE A 208 14.35 -20.49 9.02
N ARG A 209 14.14 -20.57 7.70
CA ARG A 209 14.22 -21.83 6.93
C ARG A 209 15.59 -22.49 7.16
N ASP A 210 16.66 -21.75 6.91
CA ASP A 210 18.03 -22.26 7.04
C ASP A 210 18.31 -22.71 8.50
N TYR A 211 17.76 -21.98 9.48
CA TYR A 211 17.86 -22.39 10.89
C TYR A 211 17.08 -23.67 11.19
N PHE A 212 15.85 -23.81 10.71
CA PHE A 212 15.03 -25.02 10.91
C PHE A 212 15.69 -26.25 10.27
N GLU A 213 16.19 -26.09 9.05
CA GLU A 213 16.90 -27.16 8.33
C GLU A 213 18.20 -27.56 9.03
N SER A 214 18.94 -26.60 9.59
CA SER A 214 20.13 -26.90 10.41
C SER A 214 19.82 -27.69 11.69
N ARG A 215 18.55 -27.72 12.10
CA ARG A 215 18.05 -28.51 13.24
C ARG A 215 17.35 -29.81 12.81
N GLY A 216 17.44 -30.16 11.53
CA GLY A 216 16.83 -31.37 10.97
C GLY A 216 15.32 -31.26 10.73
N VAL A 217 14.76 -30.04 10.69
CA VAL A 217 13.33 -29.82 10.40
C VAL A 217 13.21 -29.20 9.01
N LYS A 218 12.59 -29.94 8.08
CA LYS A 218 12.38 -29.46 6.71
C LYS A 218 11.46 -28.24 6.72
N ALA A 219 11.81 -27.20 5.97
CA ALA A 219 11.01 -25.99 5.86
C ALA A 219 10.92 -25.50 4.41
N VAL A 220 9.74 -25.04 4.00
CA VAL A 220 9.50 -24.43 2.68
C VAL A 220 8.89 -23.05 2.89
N ILE A 221 9.29 -22.08 2.07
CA ILE A 221 8.70 -20.75 2.06
C ILE A 221 7.73 -20.70 0.88
N CYS A 222 6.49 -20.31 1.13
CA CYS A 222 5.49 -20.21 0.07
C CYS A 222 4.47 -19.11 0.37
N GLU A 223 3.81 -18.61 -0.67
CA GLU A 223 2.65 -17.74 -0.48
C GLU A 223 1.38 -18.53 -0.16
N PRO A 224 0.36 -17.92 0.48
CA PRO A 224 -0.89 -18.61 0.81
C PRO A 224 -1.54 -19.31 -0.37
N ARG A 225 -1.40 -18.77 -1.59
CA ARG A 225 -2.01 -19.32 -2.81
C ARG A 225 -1.32 -20.59 -3.32
N ALA A 226 -0.07 -20.82 -2.94
CA ALA A 226 0.66 -22.03 -3.28
C ALA A 226 0.33 -23.20 -2.34
N LEU A 227 -0.57 -22.97 -1.35
CA LEU A 227 -1.07 -24.01 -0.47
C LEU A 227 -2.27 -24.72 -1.10
N GLU A 228 -2.16 -26.04 -1.21
CA GLU A 228 -3.24 -26.89 -1.68
C GLU A 228 -3.62 -27.90 -0.60
N PHE A 229 -4.90 -27.97 -0.25
CA PHE A 229 -5.43 -29.00 0.64
C PHE A 229 -6.15 -30.06 -0.19
N ARG A 230 -5.55 -31.25 -0.31
CA ARG A 230 -6.11 -32.37 -1.08
C ARG A 230 -5.90 -33.68 -0.33
N HIS A 231 -6.90 -34.56 -0.36
CA HIS A 231 -6.86 -35.87 0.29
C HIS A 231 -6.45 -35.81 1.77
N GLY A 232 -6.93 -34.80 2.50
CA GLY A 232 -6.63 -34.60 3.92
C GLY A 232 -5.20 -34.11 4.22
N ARG A 233 -4.42 -33.73 3.20
CA ARG A 233 -3.04 -33.23 3.37
C ARG A 233 -2.88 -31.84 2.78
N LEU A 234 -2.16 -31.00 3.49
CA LEU A 234 -1.74 -29.69 3.00
C LEU A 234 -0.42 -29.85 2.24
N GLN A 235 -0.31 -29.19 1.09
CA GLN A 235 0.88 -29.16 0.26
C GLN A 235 1.29 -27.73 -0.02
N ALA A 236 2.59 -27.46 -0.05
CA ALA A 236 3.18 -26.20 -0.47
C ALA A 236 4.10 -26.47 -1.66
N GLY A 237 3.70 -26.05 -2.87
CA GLY A 237 4.47 -26.30 -4.09
C GLY A 237 4.79 -27.79 -4.33
N GLY A 238 3.81 -28.67 -4.08
CA GLY A 238 3.95 -30.12 -4.20
C GLY A 238 4.67 -30.81 -3.04
N VAL A 239 5.17 -30.07 -2.05
CA VAL A 239 5.76 -30.64 -0.83
C VAL A 239 4.67 -30.80 0.22
N PRO A 240 4.41 -32.02 0.75
CA PRO A 240 3.51 -32.20 1.87
C PRO A 240 4.03 -31.46 3.11
N VAL A 241 3.18 -30.62 3.70
CA VAL A 241 3.47 -29.83 4.90
C VAL A 241 2.42 -30.12 5.95
N ASN A 242 2.82 -30.12 7.22
CA ASN A 242 1.95 -30.48 8.34
C ASN A 242 2.13 -29.55 9.55
N LEU A 243 2.94 -28.50 9.41
CA LEU A 243 3.10 -27.44 10.40
C LEU A 243 3.21 -26.10 9.65
N VAL A 244 2.30 -25.16 9.93
CA VAL A 244 2.30 -23.85 9.27
C VAL A 244 2.89 -22.82 10.23
N TYR A 245 4.04 -22.25 9.86
CA TYR A 245 4.51 -20.99 10.43
C TYR A 245 3.89 -19.84 9.67
N ARG A 246 2.69 -19.45 10.11
CA ARG A 246 1.93 -18.34 9.53
C ARG A 246 2.68 -17.02 9.76
N ARG A 247 2.84 -16.23 8.70
CA ARG A 247 3.35 -14.85 8.73
C ARG A 247 2.39 -13.85 8.08
N VAL A 248 1.45 -14.34 7.26
CA VAL A 248 0.28 -13.60 6.75
C VAL A 248 -0.76 -13.34 7.85
N LEU A 249 -1.40 -12.16 7.83
CA LEU A 249 -2.49 -11.80 8.75
C LEU A 249 -3.82 -12.45 8.35
N THR A 250 -4.70 -12.71 9.31
CA THR A 250 -6.02 -13.33 9.03
C THR A 250 -6.84 -12.45 8.09
N SER A 251 -6.93 -11.16 8.39
CA SER A 251 -7.64 -10.16 7.58
C SER A 251 -7.15 -10.10 6.13
N GLU A 252 -5.85 -10.23 5.88
CA GLU A 252 -5.28 -10.25 4.53
C GLU A 252 -5.71 -11.47 3.70
N LEU A 253 -5.95 -12.62 4.35
CA LEU A 253 -6.47 -13.81 3.68
C LEU A 253 -7.96 -13.65 3.29
N LEU A 254 -8.72 -12.92 4.09
CA LEU A 254 -10.16 -12.75 3.94
C LEU A 254 -10.52 -11.64 2.92
N LEU A 255 -9.83 -10.50 2.99
CA LEU A 255 -10.10 -9.31 2.15
C LEU A 255 -10.01 -9.57 0.64
N LEU A 256 -9.11 -10.45 0.19
CA LEU A 256 -8.93 -10.74 -1.24
C LEU A 256 -9.99 -11.70 -1.81
N ARG A 257 -10.80 -12.33 -0.98
CA ARG A 257 -11.76 -13.38 -1.39
C ARG A 257 -13.21 -12.97 -1.27
N ASP A 258 -13.51 -11.83 -0.67
CA ASP A 258 -14.89 -11.38 -0.46
C ASP A 258 -15.60 -11.05 -1.80
N GLU A 259 -16.38 -12.02 -2.29
CA GLU A 259 -17.24 -11.88 -3.47
C GLU A 259 -18.32 -10.82 -3.26
N ARG A 260 -18.78 -10.61 -2.02
CA ARG A 260 -19.81 -9.60 -1.73
C ARG A 260 -19.25 -8.19 -1.89
N LEU A 261 -18.02 -7.96 -1.42
CA LEU A 261 -17.34 -6.68 -1.61
C LEU A 261 -17.06 -6.40 -3.09
N ARG A 262 -16.66 -7.42 -3.86
CA ARG A 262 -16.46 -7.28 -5.31
C ARG A 262 -17.77 -7.03 -6.06
N ALA A 263 -18.86 -7.68 -5.66
CA ALA A 263 -20.17 -7.48 -6.25
C ALA A 263 -20.67 -6.04 -6.10
N GLU A 264 -20.26 -5.31 -5.04
CA GLU A 264 -20.62 -3.91 -4.89
C GLU A 264 -20.05 -3.03 -6.02
N LEU A 265 -18.87 -3.39 -6.56
CA LEU A 265 -18.17 -2.63 -7.61
C LEU A 265 -18.83 -2.74 -9.00
N ASP A 266 -19.79 -3.66 -9.20
CA ASP A 266 -20.45 -3.95 -10.48
C ASP A 266 -19.45 -4.04 -11.66
N LEU A 267 -18.43 -4.88 -11.50
CA LEU A 267 -17.45 -5.16 -12.56
C LEU A 267 -18.10 -6.01 -13.65
N ASP A 268 -17.71 -5.77 -14.90
CA ASP A 268 -17.96 -6.76 -15.95
C ASP A 268 -17.19 -8.07 -15.62
N PRO A 269 -17.72 -9.26 -15.95
CA PRO A 269 -17.06 -10.53 -15.61
C PRO A 269 -15.61 -10.62 -16.10
N GLU A 270 -15.29 -10.03 -17.24
CA GLU A 270 -13.93 -10.02 -17.76
C GLU A 270 -13.05 -8.99 -17.03
N GLU A 271 -13.61 -7.85 -16.60
CA GLU A 271 -12.92 -6.90 -15.71
C GLU A 271 -12.55 -7.57 -14.39
N GLU A 272 -13.49 -8.28 -13.76
CA GLU A 272 -13.24 -9.01 -12.51
C GLU A 272 -12.18 -10.09 -12.72
N ARG A 273 -12.31 -10.91 -13.77
CA ARG A 273 -11.34 -11.96 -14.10
C ARG A 273 -9.93 -11.41 -14.22
N LEU A 274 -9.74 -10.30 -14.95
CA LEU A 274 -8.42 -9.68 -15.15
C LEU A 274 -7.90 -9.00 -13.88
N ALA A 275 -8.78 -8.38 -13.08
CA ALA A 275 -8.40 -7.73 -11.84
C ALA A 275 -7.89 -8.71 -10.78
N LEU A 276 -8.40 -9.95 -10.78
CA LEU A 276 -8.00 -10.98 -9.83
C LEU A 276 -6.65 -11.64 -10.17
N ILE A 277 -6.16 -11.53 -11.41
CA ILE A 277 -4.85 -12.05 -11.81
C ILE A 277 -3.73 -11.32 -11.05
N GLU A 278 -2.75 -12.07 -10.54
CA GLU A 278 -1.57 -11.51 -9.88
C GLU A 278 -0.59 -10.91 -10.89
N PRO A 279 -0.38 -9.58 -10.89
CA PRO A 279 0.54 -8.94 -11.82
C PRO A 279 2.02 -9.22 -11.51
N GLY A 280 2.33 -9.84 -10.37
CA GLY A 280 3.71 -10.12 -9.93
C GLY A 280 4.48 -8.88 -9.46
N GLY A 281 3.81 -7.74 -9.28
CA GLY A 281 4.39 -6.50 -8.76
C GLY A 281 3.83 -6.13 -7.39
N ALA A 282 4.57 -5.33 -6.62
CA ALA A 282 4.20 -4.96 -5.24
C ALA A 282 2.96 -4.05 -5.12
N SER A 283 2.48 -3.48 -6.22
CA SER A 283 1.29 -2.61 -6.24
C SER A 283 0.52 -2.78 -7.55
N SER A 284 -0.81 -2.77 -7.47
CA SER A 284 -1.71 -2.80 -8.64
C SER A 284 -1.80 -1.45 -9.35
N SER A 285 -1.60 -0.35 -8.63
CA SER A 285 -1.63 1.04 -9.10
C SER A 285 -0.46 1.82 -8.47
N PRO A 286 0.78 1.58 -8.94
CA PRO A 286 1.97 2.28 -8.45
C PRO A 286 1.96 3.78 -8.78
N SER A 287 1.09 4.24 -9.69
CA SER A 287 0.86 5.66 -9.96
C SER A 287 -0.64 5.95 -10.06
N ALA A 288 -1.13 6.93 -9.30
CA ALA A 288 -2.52 7.34 -9.35
C ALA A 288 -2.65 8.86 -9.22
N ARG A 289 -3.84 9.39 -9.48
CA ARG A 289 -4.23 10.76 -9.17
C ARG A 289 -5.52 10.72 -8.37
N ILE A 290 -5.62 11.50 -7.31
CA ILE A 290 -6.89 11.67 -6.59
C ILE A 290 -7.38 13.08 -6.89
N ASP A 291 -8.56 13.19 -7.45
CA ASP A 291 -9.10 14.48 -7.87
C ASP A 291 -9.86 15.11 -6.70
N GLY A 292 -9.62 16.39 -6.45
CA GLY A 292 -10.11 17.03 -5.24
C GLY A 292 -10.18 18.55 -5.26
N PHE A 293 -11.02 19.07 -4.37
CA PHE A 293 -11.26 20.48 -4.18
C PHE A 293 -10.70 20.94 -2.84
N PHE A 294 -9.99 22.07 -2.85
CA PHE A 294 -9.38 22.64 -1.66
C PHE A 294 -10.12 23.93 -1.27
N THR A 295 -10.94 23.85 -0.22
CA THR A 295 -11.52 25.04 0.44
C THR A 295 -10.83 25.26 1.79
N ASP A 296 -11.59 25.35 2.88
CA ASP A 296 -11.12 25.17 4.25
C ASP A 296 -10.60 23.74 4.51
N GLN A 297 -11.13 22.76 3.78
CA GLN A 297 -10.73 21.36 3.84
C GLN A 297 -10.58 20.77 2.44
N LEU A 298 -9.67 19.81 2.29
CA LEU A 298 -9.50 19.05 1.04
C LEU A 298 -10.56 17.95 0.97
N ARG A 299 -11.35 17.93 -0.10
CA ARG A 299 -12.39 16.92 -0.37
C ARG A 299 -12.11 16.22 -1.70
N PHE A 300 -11.96 14.90 -1.65
CA PHE A 300 -11.65 14.07 -2.81
C PHE A 300 -12.93 13.51 -3.44
N VAL A 301 -13.11 13.76 -4.74
CA VAL A 301 -14.34 13.44 -5.46
C VAL A 301 -14.20 12.27 -6.43
N GLU A 302 -12.97 11.86 -6.75
CA GLU A 302 -12.68 10.77 -7.67
C GLU A 302 -11.26 10.19 -7.46
N TYR A 303 -11.09 8.88 -7.69
CA TYR A 303 -9.80 8.20 -7.67
C TYR A 303 -9.42 7.66 -9.06
N ASN A 304 -8.42 8.28 -9.67
CA ASN A 304 -7.88 7.92 -10.98
C ASN A 304 -6.70 6.94 -10.83
N ALA A 305 -7.01 5.66 -10.62
CA ALA A 305 -6.02 4.60 -10.38
C ALA A 305 -5.48 3.91 -11.65
N GLU A 306 -6.17 3.98 -12.79
CA GLU A 306 -5.76 3.29 -14.02
C GLU A 306 -4.72 4.07 -14.85
N SER A 307 -5.03 5.28 -15.27
CA SER A 307 -4.20 6.03 -16.24
C SER A 307 -4.27 7.53 -15.98
N PRO A 308 -3.65 8.03 -14.88
CA PRO A 308 -3.64 9.46 -14.60
C PRO A 308 -2.83 10.21 -15.68
N ALA A 309 -3.45 11.21 -16.30
CA ALA A 309 -2.84 12.11 -17.28
C ALA A 309 -2.41 13.44 -16.63
N GLY A 310 -1.62 14.24 -17.36
CA GLY A 310 -1.25 15.62 -17.03
C GLY A 310 0.17 15.79 -16.45
N MET A 311 0.87 14.70 -16.16
CA MET A 311 2.18 14.72 -15.52
C MET A 311 3.26 15.38 -16.41
N ALA A 312 3.40 14.89 -17.64
CA ALA A 312 4.46 15.39 -18.52
C ALA A 312 4.17 16.81 -19.01
N TYR A 313 2.88 17.15 -19.19
CA TYR A 313 2.45 18.52 -19.44
C TYR A 313 2.78 19.44 -18.27
N GLY A 314 2.49 19.03 -17.03
CA GLY A 314 2.80 19.82 -15.83
C GLY A 314 4.28 20.14 -15.67
N ASP A 315 5.16 19.15 -15.88
CA ASP A 315 6.61 19.36 -15.85
C ASP A 315 7.09 20.32 -16.97
N THR A 316 6.50 20.21 -18.17
CA THR A 316 6.86 21.05 -19.32
C THR A 316 6.37 22.48 -19.13
N LEU A 317 5.13 22.67 -18.66
CA LEU A 317 4.56 23.97 -18.30
C LEU A 317 5.36 24.64 -17.19
N THR A 318 5.80 23.88 -16.18
CA THR A 318 6.71 24.37 -15.15
C THR A 318 7.95 24.96 -15.80
N ALA A 319 8.66 24.21 -16.65
CA ALA A 319 9.87 24.70 -17.31
C ALA A 319 9.65 25.97 -18.16
N VAL A 320 8.46 26.12 -18.78
CA VAL A 320 8.07 27.35 -19.49
C VAL A 320 7.87 28.50 -18.51
N PHE A 321 7.07 28.30 -17.46
CA PHE A 321 6.76 29.33 -16.46
C PHE A 321 8.02 29.82 -15.74
N GLU A 322 8.95 28.92 -15.42
CA GLU A 322 10.22 29.26 -14.78
C GLU A 322 11.07 30.26 -15.57
N ARG A 323 10.88 30.34 -16.89
CA ARG A 323 11.60 31.27 -17.78
C ARG A 323 10.89 32.62 -17.93
N LEU A 324 9.62 32.73 -17.54
CA LEU A 324 8.86 33.97 -17.66
C LEU A 324 9.48 35.09 -16.80
N PRO A 325 9.58 36.34 -17.31
CA PRO A 325 10.12 37.47 -16.54
C PRO A 325 9.43 37.68 -15.19
N VAL A 326 8.10 37.49 -15.13
CA VAL A 326 7.33 37.60 -13.88
C VAL A 326 7.73 36.56 -12.85
N MET A 327 7.96 35.30 -13.24
CA MET A 327 8.39 34.24 -12.33
C MET A 327 9.84 34.45 -11.88
N ARG A 328 10.71 34.94 -12.77
CA ARG A 328 12.08 35.34 -12.40
C ARG A 328 12.09 36.47 -11.38
N ALA A 329 11.20 37.45 -11.52
CA ALA A 329 11.04 38.53 -10.54
C ALA A 329 10.44 38.03 -9.22
N PHE A 330 9.44 37.13 -9.29
CA PHE A 330 8.81 36.52 -8.12
C PHE A 330 9.81 35.73 -7.26
N ARG A 331 10.70 34.96 -7.90
CA ARG A 331 11.78 34.20 -7.24
C ARG A 331 12.80 35.04 -6.49
N LYS A 332 12.95 36.33 -6.83
CA LYS A 332 13.81 37.24 -6.06
C LYS A 332 13.20 37.61 -4.71
N ARG A 333 11.90 37.40 -4.54
CA ARG A 333 11.13 37.76 -3.35
C ARG A 333 10.68 36.56 -2.53
N PHE A 334 10.51 35.40 -3.18
CA PHE A 334 10.00 34.19 -2.55
C PHE A 334 10.79 32.95 -2.95
N ARG A 335 11.01 32.06 -1.98
CA ARG A 335 11.51 30.70 -2.21
C ARG A 335 10.37 29.86 -2.75
N ILE A 336 10.51 29.37 -3.99
CA ILE A 336 9.51 28.50 -4.60
C ILE A 336 10.12 27.17 -5.02
N ARG A 337 9.37 26.09 -4.81
CA ARG A 337 9.73 24.73 -5.20
C ARG A 337 8.74 24.20 -6.22
N SER A 338 9.24 23.73 -7.36
CA SER A 338 8.46 22.99 -8.34
C SER A 338 8.24 21.54 -7.90
N LEU A 339 7.21 20.90 -8.45
CA LEU A 339 6.78 19.56 -8.06
C LEU A 339 6.85 18.59 -9.25
N PRO A 340 8.05 18.13 -9.66
CA PRO A 340 8.21 17.30 -10.85
C PRO A 340 7.60 15.90 -10.69
N THR A 341 6.99 15.41 -11.77
CA THR A 341 6.22 14.16 -11.78
C THR A 341 6.82 13.08 -12.69
N ARG A 342 7.41 13.42 -13.85
CA ARG A 342 7.94 12.40 -14.79
C ARG A 342 9.01 11.51 -14.17
N ALA A 343 9.87 12.09 -13.34
CA ALA A 343 10.89 11.35 -12.60
C ALA A 343 10.28 10.37 -11.58
N ARG A 344 9.17 10.75 -10.94
CA ARG A 344 8.46 9.91 -9.99
C ARG A 344 7.75 8.75 -10.70
N GLN A 345 7.11 9.05 -11.83
CA GLN A 345 6.47 8.06 -12.70
C GLN A 345 7.47 7.01 -13.16
N LEU A 346 8.57 7.42 -13.80
CA LEU A 346 9.61 6.49 -14.22
C LEU A 346 10.16 5.67 -13.04
N GLY A 347 10.38 6.31 -11.89
CA GLY A 347 10.83 5.62 -10.68
C GLY A 347 9.86 4.54 -10.20
N ALA A 348 8.55 4.81 -10.22
CA ALA A 348 7.50 3.87 -9.84
C ALA A 348 7.44 2.69 -10.81
N MET A 349 7.48 2.95 -12.12
CA MET A 349 7.53 1.92 -13.17
C MET A 349 8.75 1.00 -13.00
N LEU A 350 9.93 1.58 -12.80
CA LEU A 350 11.16 0.81 -12.63
C LEU A 350 11.20 0.03 -11.31
N ARG A 351 10.57 0.51 -10.24
CA ARG A 351 10.37 -0.26 -9.00
C ARG A 351 9.46 -1.46 -9.26
N GLY A 352 8.32 -1.24 -9.89
CA GLY A 352 7.40 -2.31 -10.29
C GLY A 352 8.09 -3.38 -11.15
N PHE A 353 8.88 -2.97 -12.14
CA PHE A 353 9.67 -3.87 -12.98
C PHE A 353 10.71 -4.68 -12.19
N ARG A 354 11.43 -4.04 -11.26
CA ARG A 354 12.38 -4.76 -10.38
C ARG A 354 11.68 -5.75 -9.46
N SER A 355 10.52 -5.40 -8.92
CA SER A 355 9.71 -6.31 -8.10
C SER A 355 9.17 -7.48 -8.91
N TRP A 356 8.81 -7.27 -10.18
CA TRP A 356 8.42 -8.34 -11.10
C TRP A 356 9.55 -9.33 -11.37
N GLY A 357 10.80 -8.86 -11.42
CA GLY A 357 12.00 -9.70 -11.22
C GLY A 357 12.33 -10.71 -12.32
N LYS A 358 11.58 -10.76 -13.44
CA LYS A 358 11.82 -11.73 -14.53
C LYS A 358 12.89 -11.31 -15.53
N GLU A 359 13.16 -10.00 -15.68
CA GLU A 359 14.17 -9.47 -16.59
C GLU A 359 14.95 -8.30 -15.94
N ARG A 360 16.14 -8.00 -16.49
CA ARG A 360 17.05 -6.97 -15.93
C ARG A 360 16.95 -5.60 -16.60
N THR A 361 16.64 -5.57 -17.90
CA THR A 361 16.68 -4.34 -18.70
C THR A 361 15.27 -4.00 -19.21
N PRO A 362 14.67 -2.90 -18.77
CA PRO A 362 13.32 -2.53 -19.21
C PRO A 362 13.32 -1.94 -20.63
N VAL A 363 12.33 -2.34 -21.41
CA VAL A 363 11.92 -1.72 -22.68
C VAL A 363 10.43 -1.40 -22.55
N ILE A 364 10.12 -0.11 -22.55
CA ILE A 364 8.78 0.41 -22.25
C ILE A 364 7.92 0.43 -23.51
N ALA A 365 6.69 -0.09 -23.44
CA ALA A 365 5.61 0.23 -24.36
C ALA A 365 4.63 1.20 -23.68
N ILE A 366 4.43 2.39 -24.26
CA ILE A 366 3.33 3.30 -23.87
C ILE A 366 2.15 2.95 -24.77
N VAL A 367 1.10 2.38 -24.17
CA VAL A 367 0.01 1.74 -24.93
C VAL A 367 -1.29 2.52 -24.79
N ASP A 368 -1.76 3.12 -25.89
CA ASP A 368 -3.07 3.78 -26.00
C ASP A 368 -3.56 3.85 -27.45
N TRP A 369 -4.83 4.19 -27.66
CA TRP A 369 -5.38 4.39 -29.00
C TRP A 369 -4.80 5.62 -29.70
N THR A 370 -4.68 5.55 -31.04
CA THR A 370 -4.24 6.69 -31.86
C THR A 370 -5.34 7.76 -31.96
N GLY A 371 -4.95 9.01 -32.17
CA GLY A 371 -5.88 10.12 -32.40
C GLY A 371 -6.48 10.72 -31.12
N LEU A 372 -5.98 10.33 -29.95
CA LEU A 372 -6.39 10.88 -28.67
C LEU A 372 -5.67 12.22 -28.38
N PRO A 373 -6.31 13.17 -27.67
CA PRO A 373 -5.68 14.45 -27.29
C PRO A 373 -4.41 14.29 -26.43
N THR A 374 -4.19 13.13 -25.84
CA THR A 374 -3.06 12.79 -24.96
C THR A 374 -1.81 12.35 -25.72
N THR A 375 -1.83 12.21 -27.06
CA THR A 375 -0.69 11.70 -27.85
C THR A 375 0.60 12.50 -27.61
N ALA A 376 0.53 13.83 -27.56
CA ALA A 376 1.72 14.65 -27.29
C ALA A 376 2.32 14.40 -25.89
N GLU A 377 1.50 14.00 -24.91
CA GLU A 377 2.01 13.61 -23.59
C GLU A 377 2.86 12.34 -23.67
N PHE A 378 2.48 11.39 -24.53
CA PHE A 378 3.21 10.13 -24.69
C PHE A 378 4.58 10.37 -25.31
N GLU A 379 4.68 11.30 -26.26
CA GLU A 379 5.95 11.74 -26.84
C GLU A 379 6.85 12.37 -25.78
N LEU A 380 6.31 13.27 -24.95
CA LEU A 380 7.04 13.88 -23.83
C LEU A 380 7.55 12.83 -22.81
N PHE A 381 6.78 11.76 -22.60
CA PHE A 381 7.21 10.64 -21.76
C PHE A 381 8.27 9.77 -22.44
N ARG A 382 8.10 9.41 -23.71
CA ARG A 382 9.08 8.64 -24.50
C ARG A 382 10.42 9.37 -24.48
N ASP A 383 10.45 10.63 -24.89
CA ASP A 383 11.67 11.43 -24.97
C ASP A 383 12.33 11.56 -23.59
N TYR A 384 11.52 11.71 -22.53
CA TYR A 384 12.03 11.69 -21.16
C TYR A 384 12.64 10.34 -20.79
N PHE A 385 11.96 9.21 -21.03
CA PHE A 385 12.48 7.88 -20.71
C PHE A 385 13.79 7.59 -21.46
N GLU A 386 13.86 7.94 -22.74
CA GLU A 386 15.05 7.76 -23.58
C GLU A 386 16.21 8.65 -23.09
N SER A 387 15.95 9.89 -22.67
CA SER A 387 16.96 10.75 -22.04
C SER A 387 17.54 10.18 -20.73
N ARG A 388 16.84 9.21 -20.11
CA ARG A 388 17.29 8.48 -18.91
C ARG A 388 17.86 7.09 -19.24
N GLY A 389 18.06 6.79 -20.52
CA GLY A 389 18.63 5.53 -20.99
C GLY A 389 17.65 4.35 -21.01
N VAL A 390 16.35 4.62 -20.92
CA VAL A 390 15.31 3.57 -20.99
C VAL A 390 14.60 3.66 -22.34
N LYS A 391 14.72 2.59 -23.15
CA LYS A 391 14.06 2.53 -24.45
C LYS A 391 12.54 2.56 -24.28
N ALA A 392 11.86 3.34 -25.10
CA ALA A 392 10.40 3.46 -25.06
C ALA A 392 9.81 3.50 -26.47
N VAL A 393 8.70 2.78 -26.68
CA VAL A 393 7.92 2.80 -27.92
C VAL A 393 6.48 3.18 -27.60
N ILE A 394 5.85 3.97 -28.47
CA ILE A 394 4.43 4.31 -28.38
C ILE A 394 3.70 3.45 -29.41
N CYS A 395 2.67 2.73 -28.99
CA CYS A 395 1.89 1.89 -29.90
C CYS A 395 0.45 1.78 -29.43
N GLU A 396 -0.45 1.49 -30.37
CA GLU A 396 -1.81 1.11 -30.04
C GLU A 396 -1.92 -0.39 -29.68
N PRO A 397 -2.97 -0.80 -28.94
CA PRO A 397 -3.16 -2.20 -28.58
C PRO A 397 -3.10 -3.17 -29.77
N ARG A 398 -3.69 -2.82 -30.93
CA ARG A 398 -3.71 -3.68 -32.13
C ARG A 398 -2.33 -3.93 -32.76
N ALA A 399 -1.35 -3.07 -32.46
CA ALA A 399 0.01 -3.20 -32.97
C ALA A 399 0.89 -4.09 -32.06
N LEU A 400 0.33 -4.60 -30.96
CA LEU A 400 1.00 -5.55 -30.09
C LEU A 400 0.83 -6.97 -30.61
N GLU A 401 1.93 -7.72 -30.57
CA GLU A 401 1.94 -9.16 -30.86
C GLU A 401 2.51 -9.92 -29.66
N PHE A 402 1.79 -10.96 -29.22
CA PHE A 402 2.29 -11.88 -28.19
C PHE A 402 2.65 -13.21 -28.84
N ARG A 403 3.95 -13.50 -28.96
CA ARG A 403 4.46 -14.71 -29.60
C ARG A 403 5.68 -15.23 -28.86
N HIS A 404 5.79 -16.55 -28.75
CA HIS A 404 6.91 -17.22 -28.08
C HIS A 404 7.19 -16.70 -26.65
N GLY A 405 6.13 -16.37 -25.90
CA GLY A 405 6.24 -15.87 -24.53
C GLY A 405 6.78 -14.45 -24.41
N ARG A 406 6.84 -13.67 -25.49
CA ARG A 406 7.28 -12.27 -25.50
C ARG A 406 6.24 -11.36 -26.15
N LEU A 407 6.02 -10.20 -25.53
CA LEU A 407 5.22 -9.14 -26.14
C LEU A 407 6.12 -8.29 -27.03
N GLN A 408 5.63 -7.93 -28.22
CA GLN A 408 6.33 -7.09 -29.17
C GLN A 408 5.44 -5.94 -29.61
N ALA A 409 6.04 -4.76 -29.82
CA ALA A 409 5.39 -3.59 -30.40
C ALA A 409 6.13 -3.23 -31.70
N GLY A 410 5.48 -3.43 -32.86
CA GLY A 410 6.13 -3.18 -34.16
C GLY A 410 7.45 -3.95 -34.35
N GLY A 411 7.51 -5.19 -33.88
CA GLY A 411 8.72 -6.04 -33.94
C GLY A 411 9.76 -5.78 -32.86
N VAL A 412 9.57 -4.77 -32.00
CA VAL A 412 10.45 -4.49 -30.85
C VAL A 412 9.97 -5.28 -29.64
N PRO A 413 10.80 -6.17 -29.03
CA PRO A 413 10.43 -6.85 -27.79
C PRO A 413 10.28 -5.84 -26.64
N VAL A 414 9.13 -5.87 -25.97
CA VAL A 414 8.78 -5.01 -24.84
C VAL A 414 8.46 -5.87 -23.62
N ASN A 415 8.91 -5.43 -22.45
CA ASN A 415 8.76 -6.18 -21.20
C ASN A 415 8.19 -5.33 -20.04
N LEU A 416 7.97 -4.03 -20.28
CA LEU A 416 7.33 -3.10 -19.36
C LEU A 416 6.26 -2.30 -20.12
N VAL A 417 5.00 -2.42 -19.74
CA VAL A 417 3.89 -1.69 -20.36
C VAL A 417 3.48 -0.55 -19.45
N TYR A 418 3.65 0.70 -19.92
CA TYR A 418 2.94 1.85 -19.38
C TYR A 418 1.55 1.89 -20.02
N ARG A 419 0.60 1.24 -19.36
CA ARG A 419 -0.78 1.14 -19.83
C ARG A 419 -1.46 2.50 -19.70
N ARG A 420 -1.78 3.13 -20.83
CA ARG A 420 -2.55 4.36 -20.88
C ARG A 420 -4.01 4.12 -21.28
N VAL A 421 -4.24 3.08 -22.10
CA VAL A 421 -5.58 2.56 -22.43
C VAL A 421 -6.35 2.10 -21.19
N LEU A 422 -7.62 2.50 -21.10
CA LEU A 422 -8.52 2.09 -20.02
C LEU A 422 -8.99 0.64 -20.20
N THR A 423 -9.27 -0.05 -19.10
CA THR A 423 -9.71 -1.45 -19.16
C THR A 423 -11.00 -1.59 -19.97
N SER A 424 -12.00 -0.74 -19.72
CA SER A 424 -13.30 -0.79 -20.41
C SER A 424 -13.17 -0.58 -21.93
N GLU A 425 -12.31 0.34 -22.36
CA GLU A 425 -12.05 0.58 -23.79
C GLU A 425 -11.31 -0.57 -24.46
N LEU A 426 -10.34 -1.16 -23.76
CA LEU A 426 -9.61 -2.32 -24.26
C LEU A 426 -10.54 -3.52 -24.42
N LEU A 427 -11.43 -3.76 -23.45
CA LEU A 427 -12.38 -4.87 -23.48
C LEU A 427 -13.49 -4.67 -24.52
N ALA A 428 -13.92 -3.42 -24.75
CA ALA A 428 -14.85 -3.10 -25.84
C ALA A 428 -14.26 -3.45 -27.24
N ARG A 429 -12.93 -3.48 -27.37
CA ARG A 429 -12.20 -3.90 -28.57
C ARG A 429 -11.30 -5.11 -28.29
N ARG A 430 -11.85 -6.12 -27.60
CA ARG A 430 -11.11 -7.30 -27.11
C ARG A 430 -10.17 -7.95 -28.12
N ASP A 431 -10.57 -8.03 -29.40
CA ASP A 431 -9.77 -8.69 -30.43
C ASP A 431 -8.53 -7.86 -30.80
N GLU A 432 -8.64 -6.53 -30.77
CA GLU A 432 -7.52 -5.60 -30.96
C GLU A 432 -6.60 -5.55 -29.73
N GLY A 433 -7.14 -5.77 -28.52
CA GLY A 433 -6.38 -5.76 -27.27
C GLY A 433 -5.77 -7.11 -26.85
N ARG A 434 -6.06 -8.17 -27.61
CA ARG A 434 -5.81 -9.57 -27.22
C ARG A 434 -4.37 -9.85 -26.79
N ALA A 435 -3.39 -9.37 -27.56
CA ALA A 435 -1.97 -9.64 -27.28
C ALA A 435 -1.53 -9.10 -25.91
N LEU A 436 -2.00 -7.90 -25.53
CA LEU A 436 -1.70 -7.32 -24.21
C LEU A 436 -2.33 -8.14 -23.08
N VAL A 437 -3.59 -8.55 -23.26
CA VAL A 437 -4.32 -9.35 -22.28
C VAL A 437 -3.66 -10.72 -22.11
N GLU A 438 -3.34 -11.41 -23.19
CA GLU A 438 -2.68 -12.73 -23.16
C GLU A 438 -1.29 -12.65 -22.51
N ALA A 439 -0.49 -11.64 -22.86
CA ALA A 439 0.82 -11.43 -22.23
C ALA A 439 0.71 -11.14 -20.72
N TYR A 440 -0.30 -10.37 -20.31
CA TYR A 440 -0.59 -10.10 -18.91
C TYR A 440 -1.02 -11.37 -18.17
N VAL A 441 -1.96 -12.14 -18.72
CA VAL A 441 -2.45 -13.41 -18.16
C VAL A 441 -1.30 -14.42 -18.03
N ALA A 442 -0.41 -14.49 -19.01
CA ALA A 442 0.78 -15.35 -18.96
C ALA A 442 1.87 -14.84 -17.99
N GLY A 443 1.70 -13.65 -17.42
CA GLY A 443 2.72 -12.98 -16.61
C GLY A 443 4.03 -12.73 -17.37
N ALA A 444 3.96 -12.59 -18.70
CA ALA A 444 5.11 -12.45 -19.60
C ALA A 444 5.60 -11.00 -19.75
N VAL A 445 4.84 -10.04 -19.22
CA VAL A 445 5.15 -8.61 -19.27
C VAL A 445 4.81 -7.95 -17.94
N CYS A 446 5.60 -6.97 -17.52
CA CYS A 446 5.28 -6.13 -16.37
C CYS A 446 4.32 -5.01 -16.81
N VAL A 447 3.09 -4.99 -16.32
CA VAL A 447 2.12 -3.91 -16.62
C VAL A 447 2.07 -2.93 -15.46
N VAL A 448 2.35 -1.66 -15.72
CA VAL A 448 2.20 -0.57 -14.75
C VAL A 448 0.76 -0.12 -14.77
N ASN A 449 0.18 0.03 -13.57
CA ASN A 449 -1.26 0.20 -13.37
C ASN A 449 -2.02 -0.95 -14.05
N THR A 450 -1.92 -2.11 -13.41
CA THR A 450 -2.43 -3.40 -13.89
C THR A 450 -3.95 -3.37 -14.06
N PHE A 451 -4.54 -4.42 -14.63
CA PHE A 451 -6.00 -4.55 -14.68
C PHE A 451 -6.64 -4.55 -13.28
N ARG A 452 -5.90 -4.96 -12.24
CA ARG A 452 -6.33 -4.86 -10.84
C ARG A 452 -6.58 -3.43 -10.37
N ALA A 453 -5.97 -2.42 -10.99
CA ALA A 453 -6.25 -1.02 -10.68
C ALA A 453 -7.72 -0.64 -10.91
N LYS A 454 -8.45 -1.40 -11.75
CA LYS A 454 -9.87 -1.20 -12.02
C LYS A 454 -10.72 -1.23 -10.76
N LEU A 455 -10.39 -2.11 -9.80
CA LEU A 455 -11.10 -2.24 -8.52
C LEU A 455 -11.15 -0.92 -7.76
N LEU A 456 -10.08 -0.14 -7.85
CA LEU A 456 -9.93 1.14 -7.16
C LEU A 456 -10.42 2.32 -8.01
N HIS A 457 -10.41 2.19 -9.33
CA HIS A 457 -10.78 3.26 -10.24
C HIS A 457 -12.30 3.52 -10.30
N LYS A 458 -13.12 2.46 -10.15
CA LYS A 458 -14.58 2.58 -10.09
C LYS A 458 -14.96 3.62 -9.03
N LYS A 459 -15.90 4.52 -9.34
CA LYS A 459 -16.37 5.55 -8.39
C LYS A 459 -17.03 4.93 -7.15
N MET A 460 -17.49 3.69 -7.26
CA MET A 460 -17.95 2.89 -6.14
C MET A 460 -16.92 2.75 -5.02
N SER A 461 -15.62 2.86 -5.32
CA SER A 461 -14.57 2.85 -4.28
C SER A 461 -14.79 3.93 -3.21
N LEU A 462 -15.28 5.11 -3.58
CA LEU A 462 -15.63 6.16 -2.61
C LEU A 462 -16.92 5.85 -1.82
N ALA A 463 -17.86 5.10 -2.41
CA ALA A 463 -19.02 4.59 -1.69
C ALA A 463 -18.59 3.57 -0.63
N LEU A 464 -17.71 2.63 -1.00
CA LEU A 464 -17.14 1.65 -0.06
C LEU A 464 -16.32 2.31 1.06
N LEU A 465 -15.69 3.46 0.80
CA LEU A 465 -14.99 4.22 1.84
C LEU A 465 -15.96 4.88 2.82
N SER A 466 -17.00 5.55 2.32
CA SER A 466 -17.87 6.41 3.13
C SER A 466 -19.13 5.75 3.70
N ASP A 467 -19.42 4.49 3.35
CA ASP A 467 -20.58 3.74 3.83
C ASP A 467 -20.25 2.97 5.11
N ASP A 468 -21.02 3.21 6.17
CA ASP A 468 -20.78 2.67 7.51
C ASP A 468 -20.81 1.14 7.54
N ARG A 469 -21.49 0.50 6.57
CA ARG A 469 -21.47 -0.97 6.39
C ARG A 469 -20.05 -1.52 6.22
N TYR A 470 -19.13 -0.73 5.70
CA TYR A 470 -17.74 -1.12 5.46
C TYR A 470 -16.76 -0.43 6.43
N ALA A 471 -17.25 0.33 7.42
CA ALA A 471 -16.39 0.94 8.44
C ALA A 471 -15.45 -0.05 9.16
N PRO A 472 -15.84 -1.32 9.41
CA PRO A 472 -14.94 -2.32 9.99
C PRO A 472 -13.69 -2.62 9.15
N LEU A 473 -13.70 -2.36 7.83
CA LEU A 473 -12.54 -2.58 6.95
C LEU A 473 -11.38 -1.61 7.21
N TYR A 474 -11.65 -0.48 7.90
CA TYR A 474 -10.70 0.62 8.02
C TYR A 474 -10.33 0.86 9.48
N THR A 475 -9.06 1.14 9.75
CA THR A 475 -8.60 1.56 11.08
C THR A 475 -9.25 2.88 11.52
N ALA A 476 -9.24 3.16 12.84
CA ALA A 476 -9.79 4.42 13.36
C ALA A 476 -9.18 5.69 12.71
N GLY A 477 -7.87 5.68 12.45
CA GLY A 477 -7.19 6.78 11.74
C GLY A 477 -7.64 6.93 10.29
N GLN A 478 -7.86 5.80 9.59
CA GLN A 478 -8.41 5.82 8.23
C GLN A 478 -9.87 6.29 8.22
N ARG A 479 -10.71 5.84 9.15
CA ARG A 479 -12.10 6.32 9.27
C ARG A 479 -12.18 7.82 9.51
N ALA A 480 -11.31 8.36 10.37
CA ALA A 480 -11.22 9.80 10.59
C ALA A 480 -10.80 10.56 9.32
N ALA A 481 -9.83 10.02 8.56
CA ALA A 481 -9.42 10.61 7.28
C ALA A 481 -10.52 10.54 6.22
N ILE A 482 -11.24 9.41 6.13
CA ILE A 482 -12.40 9.23 5.25
C ILE A 482 -13.47 10.25 5.57
N ALA A 483 -13.90 10.36 6.83
CA ALA A 483 -14.95 11.31 7.24
C ALA A 483 -14.58 12.76 6.89
N ARG A 484 -13.29 13.11 7.03
CA ARG A 484 -12.78 14.44 6.72
C ARG A 484 -12.67 14.71 5.22
N HIS A 485 -12.19 13.76 4.44
CA HIS A 485 -11.74 14.00 3.06
C HIS A 485 -12.61 13.38 1.98
N VAL A 486 -13.48 12.42 2.31
CA VAL A 486 -14.37 11.77 1.34
C VAL A 486 -15.79 12.27 1.54
N PRO A 487 -16.42 12.92 0.53
CA PRO A 487 -17.82 13.28 0.57
C PRO A 487 -18.70 12.05 0.73
N TRP A 488 -19.83 12.23 1.42
CA TRP A 488 -20.81 11.14 1.56
C TRP A 488 -21.17 10.60 0.17
N THR A 489 -20.94 9.31 -0.05
CA THR A 489 -21.13 8.66 -1.35
C THR A 489 -21.84 7.33 -1.14
N ARG A 490 -22.83 7.00 -1.97
CA ARG A 490 -23.55 5.72 -1.91
C ARG A 490 -23.77 5.15 -3.29
N LYS A 491 -23.84 3.82 -3.37
CA LYS A 491 -24.41 3.12 -4.52
C LYS A 491 -25.87 3.51 -4.68
N VAL A 492 -26.29 3.91 -5.88
CA VAL A 492 -27.69 4.25 -6.14
C VAL A 492 -28.53 2.97 -6.13
N ARG A 493 -29.43 2.86 -5.17
CA ARG A 493 -30.38 1.74 -5.02
C ARG A 493 -31.53 2.17 -4.10
N GLN A 494 -32.62 1.41 -4.12
CA GLN A 494 -33.65 1.52 -3.09
C GLN A 494 -33.18 0.88 -1.78
N GLY A 495 -33.66 1.42 -0.66
CA GLY A 495 -33.45 0.86 0.68
C GLY A 495 -32.63 1.75 1.61
N THR A 496 -32.29 1.19 2.77
CA THR A 496 -31.82 1.95 3.92
C THR A 496 -30.34 2.32 3.83
N THR A 497 -29.99 3.49 4.36
CA THR A 497 -28.61 3.92 4.56
C THR A 497 -28.49 4.94 5.70
N THR A 498 -27.28 5.45 5.93
CA THR A 498 -26.97 6.47 6.93
C THR A 498 -26.27 7.64 6.28
N ARG A 499 -26.47 8.85 6.82
CA ARG A 499 -25.68 10.05 6.53
C ARG A 499 -25.33 10.74 7.85
N GLY A 500 -24.09 10.59 8.29
CA GLY A 500 -23.72 10.97 9.66
C GLY A 500 -24.51 10.14 10.67
N SER A 501 -25.17 10.78 11.64
CA SER A 501 -26.04 10.10 12.60
C SER A 501 -27.47 9.87 12.11
N GLU A 502 -27.83 10.39 10.93
CA GLU A 502 -29.18 10.30 10.39
C GLU A 502 -29.37 8.97 9.64
N ARG A 503 -30.49 8.30 9.92
CA ARG A 503 -30.93 7.11 9.19
C ARG A 503 -31.88 7.51 8.06
N ILE A 504 -31.58 7.06 6.86
CA ILE A 504 -32.38 7.26 5.66
C ILE A 504 -33.06 5.92 5.34
N GLU A 505 -34.40 5.86 5.37
CA GLU A 505 -35.12 4.60 5.16
C GLU A 505 -35.17 4.18 3.68
N ASP A 506 -35.28 5.15 2.77
CA ASP A 506 -35.20 4.92 1.32
C ASP A 506 -34.27 5.94 0.65
N LEU A 507 -33.10 5.45 0.24
CA LEU A 507 -32.09 6.23 -0.46
C LEU A 507 -32.61 6.79 -1.79
N ALA A 508 -33.45 6.07 -2.53
CA ALA A 508 -33.94 6.57 -3.83
C ALA A 508 -34.86 7.78 -3.64
N ALA A 509 -35.79 7.71 -2.67
CA ALA A 509 -36.64 8.84 -2.30
C ALA A 509 -35.80 10.04 -1.81
N TYR A 510 -34.82 9.79 -0.93
CA TYR A 510 -33.91 10.82 -0.45
C TYR A 510 -33.16 11.53 -1.59
N ILE A 511 -32.65 10.77 -2.56
CA ILE A 511 -31.95 11.36 -3.72
C ILE A 511 -32.90 12.25 -4.53
N ALA A 512 -34.15 11.82 -4.74
CA ALA A 512 -35.14 12.59 -5.50
C ALA A 512 -35.47 13.94 -4.84
N GLU A 513 -35.58 13.97 -3.50
CA GLU A 513 -35.94 15.15 -2.71
C GLU A 513 -34.76 16.12 -2.50
N HIS A 514 -33.54 15.61 -2.35
CA HIS A 514 -32.35 16.41 -2.01
C HIS A 514 -31.47 16.76 -3.21
N ARG A 515 -32.09 17.00 -4.38
CA ARG A 515 -31.41 17.35 -5.63
C ARG A 515 -30.35 18.45 -5.49
N ALA A 516 -30.62 19.50 -4.72
CA ALA A 516 -29.73 20.67 -4.63
C ALA A 516 -28.34 20.34 -4.04
N ASP A 517 -28.21 19.24 -3.30
CA ASP A 517 -27.02 18.89 -2.52
C ASP A 517 -26.33 17.62 -3.03
N LEU A 518 -26.77 17.09 -4.17
CA LEU A 518 -26.33 15.79 -4.67
C LEU A 518 -25.85 15.86 -6.12
N VAL A 519 -24.94 14.95 -6.47
CA VAL A 519 -24.49 14.68 -7.83
C VAL A 519 -24.61 13.19 -8.11
N LEU A 520 -25.18 12.85 -9.27
CA LEU A 520 -25.22 11.48 -9.77
C LEU A 520 -24.06 11.25 -10.74
N LYS A 521 -23.34 10.13 -10.57
CA LYS A 521 -22.19 9.76 -11.40
C LYS A 521 -22.31 8.29 -11.83
N PRO A 522 -22.16 7.97 -13.13
CA PRO A 522 -22.00 6.58 -13.56
C PRO A 522 -20.72 6.00 -12.98
N ASN A 523 -20.76 4.73 -12.57
CA ASN A 523 -19.66 4.11 -11.81
C ASN A 523 -18.33 4.08 -12.59
N ASP A 524 -18.39 3.92 -13.91
CA ASP A 524 -17.22 3.63 -14.75
C ASP A 524 -16.97 4.57 -15.93
N GLU A 525 -17.78 5.62 -16.08
CA GLU A 525 -17.55 6.66 -17.09
C GLU A 525 -16.49 7.66 -16.60
N TYR A 526 -15.68 8.21 -17.51
CA TYR A 526 -14.61 9.17 -17.19
C TYR A 526 -14.86 10.53 -17.85
N GLY A 527 -14.08 11.55 -17.47
CA GLY A 527 -14.14 12.87 -18.09
C GLY A 527 -15.47 13.63 -17.86
N GLY A 528 -16.19 13.32 -16.78
CA GLY A 528 -17.47 13.95 -16.47
C GLY A 528 -18.65 13.50 -17.34
N LYS A 529 -18.45 12.51 -18.22
CA LYS A 529 -19.53 11.95 -19.05
C LYS A 529 -20.60 11.30 -18.16
N GLY A 530 -21.85 11.67 -18.40
CA GLY A 530 -23.00 11.19 -17.63
C GLY A 530 -23.11 11.74 -16.20
N VAL A 531 -22.24 12.66 -15.78
CA VAL A 531 -22.36 13.32 -14.47
C VAL A 531 -23.50 14.32 -14.51
N VAL A 532 -24.44 14.19 -13.58
CA VAL A 532 -25.58 15.10 -13.45
C VAL A 532 -25.46 15.85 -12.13
N LEU A 533 -25.20 17.16 -12.20
CA LEU A 533 -25.10 18.03 -11.04
C LEU A 533 -26.50 18.48 -10.63
N GLY A 534 -26.99 17.96 -9.51
CA GLY A 534 -28.36 18.14 -9.09
C GLY A 534 -28.75 19.61 -9.02
N TRP A 535 -27.93 20.50 -8.43
CA TRP A 535 -28.18 21.95 -8.33
C TRP A 535 -28.24 22.72 -9.67
N THR A 536 -27.87 22.11 -10.80
CA THR A 536 -27.96 22.74 -12.12
C THR A 536 -29.09 22.20 -12.99
N SER A 537 -29.69 21.07 -12.60
CA SER A 537 -30.76 20.41 -13.36
C SER A 537 -32.14 20.99 -13.05
N SER A 538 -33.17 20.68 -13.83
CA SER A 538 -34.56 20.81 -13.34
C SER A 538 -34.93 19.59 -12.48
N GLN A 539 -36.04 19.65 -11.74
CA GLN A 539 -36.53 18.49 -10.98
C GLN A 539 -36.86 17.31 -11.91
N ALA A 540 -37.53 17.59 -13.04
CA ALA A 540 -37.88 16.57 -14.02
C ALA A 540 -36.63 15.91 -14.65
N ASP A 541 -35.57 16.68 -14.94
CA ASP A 541 -34.33 16.12 -15.47
C ASP A 541 -33.61 15.25 -14.44
N TRP A 542 -33.63 15.67 -13.17
CA TRP A 542 -33.05 14.94 -12.05
C TRP A 542 -33.75 13.61 -11.80
N GLU A 543 -35.07 13.58 -11.81
CA GLU A 543 -35.84 12.34 -11.66
C GLU A 543 -35.58 11.36 -12.82
N ARG A 544 -35.44 11.86 -14.05
CA ARG A 544 -35.01 11.02 -15.19
C ARG A 544 -33.59 10.50 -15.03
N ALA A 545 -32.67 11.33 -14.52
CA ALA A 545 -31.31 10.91 -14.23
C ALA A 545 -31.26 9.87 -13.11
N LEU A 546 -32.07 10.01 -12.07
CA LEU A 546 -32.21 9.04 -10.99
C LEU A 546 -32.78 7.71 -11.50
N ALA A 547 -33.82 7.75 -12.34
CA ALA A 547 -34.37 6.54 -12.96
C ALA A 547 -33.31 5.80 -13.79
N ALA A 548 -32.51 6.52 -14.58
CA ALA A 548 -31.38 5.93 -15.30
C ALA A 548 -30.31 5.39 -14.33
N ALA A 549 -30.00 6.12 -13.26
CA ALA A 549 -29.00 5.72 -12.27
C ALA A 549 -29.43 4.51 -11.40
N LEU A 550 -30.73 4.24 -11.28
CA LEU A 550 -31.26 3.01 -10.68
C LEU A 550 -31.19 1.81 -11.63
N ALA A 551 -31.21 2.06 -12.94
CA ALA A 551 -31.15 1.02 -13.97
C ALA A 551 -29.72 0.62 -14.37
N GLN A 552 -28.71 1.37 -13.94
CA GLN A 552 -27.29 1.13 -14.27
C GLN A 552 -26.40 1.36 -13.05
N SER A 553 -25.20 0.77 -13.03
CA SER A 553 -24.25 0.98 -11.93
C SER A 553 -23.86 2.45 -11.80
N SER A 554 -24.31 3.09 -10.71
CA SER A 554 -24.12 4.51 -10.45
C SER A 554 -23.89 4.78 -8.96
N VAL A 555 -23.24 5.91 -8.67
CA VAL A 555 -23.12 6.46 -7.33
C VAL A 555 -23.82 7.81 -7.22
N VAL A 556 -24.42 8.07 -6.07
CA VAL A 556 -24.77 9.42 -5.62
C VAL A 556 -23.66 9.91 -4.70
N GLN A 557 -23.25 11.16 -4.85
CA GLN A 557 -22.27 11.80 -3.98
C GLN A 557 -22.78 13.17 -3.53
N GLU A 558 -22.45 13.53 -2.30
CA GLU A 558 -22.67 14.86 -1.75
C GLU A 558 -21.93 15.94 -2.55
N LYS A 559 -22.60 17.08 -2.72
CA LYS A 559 -22.03 18.29 -3.31
C LYS A 559 -20.84 18.78 -2.49
N VAL A 560 -19.72 19.03 -3.17
CA VAL A 560 -18.54 19.65 -2.59
C VAL A 560 -18.46 21.11 -3.03
N PRO A 561 -18.14 22.05 -2.14
CA PRO A 561 -17.83 23.43 -2.51
C PRO A 561 -16.64 23.48 -3.49
N ILE A 562 -16.83 24.18 -4.60
CA ILE A 562 -15.78 24.35 -5.62
C ILE A 562 -15.10 25.70 -5.37
N PRO A 563 -13.81 25.75 -5.00
CA PRO A 563 -13.11 27.01 -4.80
C PRO A 563 -13.02 27.77 -6.11
N ARG A 564 -13.14 29.10 -6.03
CA ARG A 564 -12.92 30.01 -7.14
C ARG A 564 -11.81 30.97 -6.79
N GLU A 565 -10.88 31.16 -7.72
CA GLU A 565 -9.77 32.07 -7.56
C GLU A 565 -9.59 32.91 -8.82
N THR A 566 -9.03 34.11 -8.64
CA THR A 566 -8.75 35.01 -9.76
C THR A 566 -7.43 34.62 -10.43
N PHE A 567 -7.48 34.26 -11.71
CA PHE A 567 -6.30 33.96 -12.52
C PHE A 567 -6.10 34.97 -13.66
N PRO A 568 -4.84 35.32 -13.99
CA PRO A 568 -4.51 36.07 -15.20
C PRO A 568 -4.58 35.16 -16.43
N ILE A 569 -5.55 35.41 -17.32
CA ILE A 569 -5.75 34.65 -18.56
C ILE A 569 -5.41 35.53 -19.76
N MET A 570 -4.68 34.96 -20.72
CA MET A 570 -4.38 35.59 -22.00
C MET A 570 -5.45 35.16 -23.02
N LEU A 571 -6.36 36.07 -23.35
CA LEU A 571 -7.34 35.94 -24.43
C LEU A 571 -6.95 36.96 -25.53
N ASP A 572 -7.88 37.82 -25.95
CA ASP A 572 -7.60 39.05 -26.73
C ASP A 572 -6.96 40.14 -25.85
N GLY A 573 -5.90 39.77 -25.14
CA GLY A 573 -5.22 40.55 -24.10
C GLY A 573 -5.34 39.94 -22.71
N LEU A 574 -4.64 40.56 -21.75
CA LEU A 574 -4.67 40.14 -20.34
C LEU A 574 -6.05 40.43 -19.72
N ARG A 575 -6.65 39.42 -19.11
CA ARG A 575 -7.88 39.51 -18.31
C ARG A 575 -7.68 38.77 -17.00
N PHE A 576 -8.28 39.28 -15.93
CA PHE A 576 -8.36 38.60 -14.65
C PHE A 576 -9.76 38.00 -14.52
N LEU A 577 -9.83 36.67 -14.45
CA LEU A 577 -11.09 35.94 -14.41
C LEU A 577 -11.16 35.11 -13.14
N GLU A 578 -12.33 35.12 -12.48
CA GLU A 578 -12.61 34.15 -11.42
C GLU A 578 -12.92 32.79 -12.04
N LEU A 579 -12.06 31.82 -11.79
CA LEU A 579 -12.15 30.47 -12.31
C LEU A 579 -12.30 29.48 -11.16
N ALA A 580 -13.09 28.43 -11.38
CA ALA A 580 -13.08 27.26 -10.53
C ALA A 580 -11.69 26.61 -10.58
N VAL A 581 -11.22 26.09 -9.45
CA VAL A 581 -9.90 25.46 -9.32
C VAL A 581 -10.06 24.07 -8.72
N ASP A 582 -9.37 23.08 -9.27
CA ASP A 582 -9.09 21.82 -8.58
C ASP A 582 -7.58 21.64 -8.37
N MET A 583 -7.25 20.82 -7.38
CA MET A 583 -5.88 20.47 -7.04
C MET A 583 -5.79 18.96 -6.81
N ASP A 584 -5.30 18.27 -7.82
CA ASP A 584 -5.33 16.81 -7.88
C ASP A 584 -3.93 16.24 -7.64
N PRO A 585 -3.59 15.83 -6.42
CA PRO A 585 -2.29 15.25 -6.13
C PRO A 585 -2.08 13.93 -6.89
N TYR A 586 -0.87 13.77 -7.44
CA TYR A 586 -0.42 12.47 -7.91
C TYR A 586 0.19 11.68 -6.75
N LEU A 587 -0.06 10.37 -6.72
CA LEU A 587 0.56 9.42 -5.80
C LEU A 587 1.43 8.44 -6.55
N PHE A 588 2.62 8.18 -6.00
CA PHE A 588 3.54 7.17 -6.49
C PHE A 588 3.89 6.23 -5.34
N ASP A 589 3.50 4.96 -5.45
CA ASP A 589 3.61 3.95 -4.38
C ASP A 589 3.07 4.47 -3.03
N GLY A 590 1.88 5.08 -3.06
CA GLY A 590 1.21 5.65 -1.89
C GLY A 590 1.80 6.97 -1.38
N ARG A 591 2.80 7.56 -2.05
CA ARG A 591 3.41 8.83 -1.66
C ARG A 591 3.00 9.96 -2.61
N ALA A 592 2.39 11.01 -2.07
CA ALA A 592 2.02 12.19 -2.84
C ALA A 592 3.27 12.93 -3.38
N SER A 593 3.27 13.28 -4.66
CA SER A 593 4.28 14.12 -5.29
C SER A 593 3.73 14.73 -6.58
N GLY A 594 3.79 16.05 -6.73
CA GLY A 594 3.15 16.70 -7.86
C GLY A 594 1.65 16.90 -7.64
N CYS A 595 1.09 17.82 -8.41
CA CYS A 595 -0.32 18.15 -8.38
C CYS A 595 -0.72 18.68 -9.75
N LEU A 596 -1.79 18.13 -10.32
CA LEU A 596 -2.46 18.74 -11.46
C LEU A 596 -3.37 19.85 -10.93
N THR A 597 -3.28 21.04 -11.50
CA THR A 597 -4.18 22.14 -11.20
C THR A 597 -4.94 22.50 -12.46
N ARG A 598 -6.26 22.26 -12.48
CA ARG A 598 -7.13 22.66 -13.57
C ARG A 598 -7.92 23.89 -13.17
N LEU A 599 -8.14 24.75 -14.16
CA LEU A 599 -8.92 25.98 -14.07
C LEU A 599 -10.11 25.86 -15.02
N SER A 600 -11.32 26.21 -14.60
CA SER A 600 -12.49 26.20 -15.48
C SER A 600 -13.41 27.39 -15.22
N SER A 601 -14.05 27.90 -16.29
CA SER A 601 -15.16 28.83 -16.14
C SER A 601 -16.46 28.12 -15.71
N SER A 602 -16.56 26.79 -15.91
CA SER A 602 -17.70 25.96 -15.55
C SER A 602 -17.48 25.19 -14.22
N ALA A 603 -18.56 24.65 -13.66
CA ALA A 603 -18.52 23.80 -12.46
C ALA A 603 -18.00 22.37 -12.73
N LEU A 604 -17.91 21.93 -13.99
CA LEU A 604 -17.32 20.64 -14.38
C LEU A 604 -15.92 20.88 -14.92
N LEU A 605 -14.90 20.61 -14.11
CA LEU A 605 -13.50 20.80 -14.49
C LEU A 605 -12.98 19.62 -15.32
N ASN A 606 -13.27 19.65 -16.61
CA ASN A 606 -12.61 18.78 -17.58
C ASN A 606 -11.93 19.60 -18.69
N VAL A 607 -10.65 19.32 -18.93
CA VAL A 607 -9.82 19.97 -19.95
C VAL A 607 -10.33 19.65 -21.36
N THR A 608 -10.94 18.48 -21.59
CA THR A 608 -11.45 18.10 -22.93
C THR A 608 -12.76 18.80 -23.31
N ALA A 609 -13.40 19.53 -22.39
CA ALA A 609 -14.64 20.28 -22.65
C ALA A 609 -14.40 21.68 -23.26
N GLY A 610 -13.15 22.02 -23.64
CA GLY A 610 -12.81 23.25 -24.36
C GLY A 610 -12.81 24.54 -23.54
N ALA A 611 -13.31 24.51 -22.29
CA ALA A 611 -13.36 25.66 -21.37
C ALA A 611 -12.37 25.56 -20.19
N GLY A 612 -11.55 24.49 -20.14
CA GLY A 612 -10.59 24.23 -19.07
C GLY A 612 -9.15 24.61 -19.44
N SER A 613 -8.38 25.12 -18.48
CA SER A 613 -6.94 25.39 -18.58
C SER A 613 -6.18 24.62 -17.50
N VAL A 614 -4.86 24.45 -17.69
CA VAL A 614 -3.98 23.81 -16.69
C VAL A 614 -2.90 24.81 -16.27
N ALA A 615 -2.66 24.90 -14.98
CA ALA A 615 -1.60 25.73 -14.42
C ALA A 615 -0.55 24.86 -13.69
N PRO A 616 0.75 25.21 -13.76
CA PRO A 616 1.76 24.54 -12.94
C PRO A 616 1.61 24.93 -11.46
N ALA A 617 1.69 23.95 -10.57
CA ALA A 617 1.66 24.17 -9.13
C ALA A 617 3.09 24.37 -8.55
N TYR A 618 3.24 25.36 -7.69
CA TYR A 618 4.47 25.63 -6.93
C TYR A 618 4.18 25.65 -5.44
N VAL A 619 5.14 25.20 -4.63
CA VAL A 619 5.11 25.42 -3.17
C VAL A 619 5.90 26.69 -2.87
N VAL A 620 5.29 27.65 -2.19
CA VAL A 620 5.97 28.83 -1.65
C VAL A 620 6.46 28.50 -0.24
N GLU A 621 7.76 28.48 -0.02
CA GLU A 621 8.41 28.05 1.24
C GLU A 621 8.75 29.22 2.17
N GLY A 622 8.47 30.45 1.74
CA GLY A 622 8.71 31.68 2.49
C GLY A 622 9.32 32.80 1.63
N ALA A 623 9.68 33.91 2.27
CA ALA A 623 10.45 34.97 1.63
C ALA A 623 11.84 34.47 1.20
N ALA A 624 12.37 35.07 0.13
CA ALA A 624 13.70 34.76 -0.45
C ALA A 624 14.85 35.04 0.51
#